data_AF-A0A662A2G6-F1
#
_entry.id   AF-A0A662A2G6-F1
#
_cell.length_a   1.000
_cell.length_b   1.000
_cell.length_c   1.000
_cell.angle_alpha   90.00
_cell.angle_beta   90.00
_cell.angle_gamma   90.00
#
_symmetry.space_group_name_H-M   'P 1'
#
loop_
_entity.id
_entity.type
_entity.pdbx_description
1 polymer ?
#
loop_
_entity_poly.entity_id
_entity_poly.type
_entity_poly.pdbx_seq_one_letter_code
_entity_poly.pdbx_strand_id
1 'polypeptide(L)'
;MTFTKDMKMADLIHKNYLLLSIISRFGIPLGFGDKSVEEVCNEYNVNTYFFLDIVNSYSNENYITDVQHNNFSIHSIVRYLRKTHKFYVDQIVPE
;
A
#
# COMPACT_ATOMS: atom_id res chain seq x y z
N MET A 1 -2.67 0.31 -14.86
CA MET A 1 -4.02 0.29 -14.24
C MET A 1 -4.00 1.23 -13.04
N THR A 2 -5.07 1.96 -12.77
CA THR A 2 -5.11 2.94 -11.67
C THR A 2 -6.18 2.55 -10.66
N PHE A 3 -5.78 2.37 -9.42
CA PHE A 3 -6.64 2.15 -8.27
C PHE A 3 -7.05 3.49 -7.64
N THR A 4 -8.24 3.52 -7.06
CA THR A 4 -8.81 4.70 -6.41
C THR A 4 -9.24 4.38 -4.99
N LYS A 5 -9.46 5.42 -4.18
CA LYS A 5 -9.78 5.32 -2.76
C LYS A 5 -11.12 4.63 -2.47
N ASP A 6 -12.08 4.73 -3.40
CA ASP A 6 -13.44 4.21 -3.26
C ASP A 6 -13.57 2.74 -3.70
N MET A 7 -12.53 2.16 -4.32
CA MET A 7 -12.52 0.74 -4.66
C MET A 7 -12.49 -0.13 -3.39
N LYS A 8 -13.13 -1.30 -3.42
CA LYS A 8 -12.98 -2.28 -2.34
C LYS A 8 -11.54 -2.77 -2.26
N MET A 9 -11.02 -2.91 -1.04
CA MET A 9 -9.66 -3.45 -0.82
C MET A 9 -9.53 -4.87 -1.40
N ALA A 10 -10.60 -5.67 -1.31
CA ALA A 10 -10.65 -7.00 -1.91
C ALA A 10 -10.48 -6.96 -3.44
N ASP A 11 -11.15 -6.03 -4.13
CA ASP A 11 -11.06 -5.90 -5.59
C ASP A 11 -9.65 -5.52 -6.05
N LEU A 12 -8.96 -4.68 -5.28
CA LEU A 12 -7.56 -4.31 -5.52
C LEU A 12 -6.65 -5.55 -5.47
N ILE A 13 -6.84 -6.42 -4.48
CA ILE A 13 -6.08 -7.68 -4.34
C ILE A 13 -6.42 -8.67 -5.46
N HIS A 14 -7.70 -8.81 -5.80
CA HIS A 14 -8.12 -9.71 -6.88
C HIS A 14 -7.52 -9.32 -8.24
N LYS A 15 -7.32 -8.02 -8.47
CA LYS A 15 -6.68 -7.51 -9.69
C LYS A 15 -5.18 -7.76 -9.72
N ASN A 16 -4.50 -7.70 -8.58
CA ASN A 16 -3.08 -8.00 -8.48
C ASN A 16 -2.74 -8.57 -7.09
N TYR A 17 -2.60 -9.89 -7.00
CA TYR A 17 -2.34 -10.58 -5.73
C TYR A 17 -0.99 -10.21 -5.11
N LEU A 18 -0.02 -9.72 -5.88
CA LEU A 18 1.27 -9.26 -5.37
C LEU A 18 1.13 -8.08 -4.40
N LEU A 19 0.02 -7.34 -4.49
CA LEU A 19 -0.32 -6.24 -3.59
C LEU A 19 -0.58 -6.70 -2.15
N LEU A 20 -0.84 -8.00 -1.90
CA LEU A 20 -0.91 -8.55 -0.54
C LEU A 20 0.36 -8.26 0.26
N SER A 21 1.53 -8.37 -0.38
CA SER A 21 2.81 -8.07 0.27
C SER A 21 2.91 -6.58 0.66
N ILE A 22 2.41 -5.67 -0.19
CA ILE A 22 2.38 -4.24 0.08
C ILE A 22 1.45 -3.94 1.27
N ILE A 23 0.24 -4.49 1.27
CA ILE A 23 -0.75 -4.32 2.34
C ILE A 23 -0.19 -4.77 3.70
N SER A 24 0.47 -5.93 3.73
CA SER A 24 1.15 -6.42 4.93
C SER A 24 2.28 -5.49 5.41
N ARG A 25 3.07 -4.91 4.49
CA ARG A 25 4.13 -3.93 4.83
C ARG A 25 3.60 -2.61 5.39
N PHE A 26 2.39 -2.21 5.00
CA PHE A 26 1.67 -1.11 5.63
C PHE A 26 1.15 -1.43 7.03
N GLY A 27 1.21 -2.71 7.43
CA GLY A 27 0.73 -3.17 8.73
C GLY A 27 -0.78 -3.40 8.78
N ILE A 28 -1.42 -3.55 7.61
CA ILE A 28 -2.85 -3.79 7.49
C ILE A 28 -3.05 -5.33 7.49
N PRO A 29 -3.73 -5.90 8.51
CA PRO A 29 -4.06 -7.31 8.55
C PRO A 29 -5.18 -7.66 7.56
N LEU A 30 -5.21 -8.92 7.09
CA LEU A 30 -6.27 -9.40 6.20
C LEU A 30 -7.63 -9.46 6.90
N GLY A 31 -8.70 -9.48 6.11
CA GLY A 31 -10.08 -9.55 6.62
C GLY A 31 -10.84 -8.23 6.54
N PHE A 32 -10.72 -7.50 5.43
CA PHE A 32 -11.29 -6.16 5.27
C PHE A 32 -12.79 -6.14 4.91
N GLY A 33 -13.38 -7.29 4.58
CA GLY A 33 -14.76 -7.38 4.12
C GLY A 33 -15.00 -6.55 2.86
N ASP A 34 -16.11 -5.80 2.85
CA ASP A 34 -16.50 -4.92 1.75
C ASP A 34 -15.94 -3.48 1.85
N LYS A 35 -15.04 -3.22 2.81
CA LYS A 35 -14.48 -1.88 3.02
C LYS A 35 -13.68 -1.41 1.81
N SER A 36 -13.83 -0.12 1.52
CA SER A 36 -13.06 0.61 0.53
C SER A 36 -11.60 0.78 0.97
N VAL A 37 -10.72 1.12 0.02
CA VAL A 37 -9.31 1.42 0.30
C VAL A 37 -9.19 2.54 1.33
N GLU A 38 -10.00 3.60 1.23
CA GLU A 38 -10.01 4.72 2.17
C GLU A 38 -10.41 4.30 3.58
N GLU A 39 -11.48 3.52 3.73
CA GLU A 39 -11.96 3.06 5.04
C GLU A 39 -10.90 2.21 5.75
N VAL A 40 -10.28 1.27 5.03
CA VAL A 40 -9.22 0.42 5.59
C VAL A 40 -7.99 1.26 5.92
N CYS A 41 -7.55 2.16 5.05
CA CYS A 41 -6.38 2.99 5.34
C CYS A 41 -6.61 3.86 6.60
N ASN A 42 -7.78 4.47 6.72
CA ASN A 42 -8.14 5.26 7.90
C ASN A 42 -8.17 4.43 9.19
N GLU A 43 -8.73 3.22 9.15
CA GLU A 43 -8.79 2.30 10.30
C GLU A 43 -7.40 1.94 10.84
N TYR A 44 -6.41 1.77 9.95
CA TYR A 44 -5.05 1.40 10.32
C TYR A 44 -4.07 2.59 10.37
N ASN A 45 -4.59 3.82 10.37
CA ASN A 45 -3.79 5.06 10.38
C ASN A 45 -2.75 5.12 9.26
N VAL A 46 -3.11 4.64 8.08
CA VAL A 46 -2.33 4.72 6.84
C VAL A 46 -2.85 5.89 6.02
N ASN A 47 -1.94 6.71 5.48
CA ASN A 47 -2.34 7.76 4.55
C ASN A 47 -2.81 7.13 3.24
N THR A 48 -4.09 7.29 2.91
CA THR A 48 -4.74 6.68 1.74
C THR A 48 -4.04 7.02 0.42
N TYR A 49 -3.64 8.29 0.23
CA TYR A 49 -2.96 8.72 -0.99
C TYR A 49 -1.57 8.12 -1.12
N PHE A 50 -0.82 8.03 -0.02
CA PHE A 50 0.48 7.37 -0.01
C PHE A 50 0.36 5.88 -0.32
N PHE A 51 -0.64 5.20 0.25
CA PHE A 51 -0.94 3.81 -0.09
C PHE A 51 -1.23 3.67 -1.59
N LEU A 52 -2.12 4.51 -2.13
CA LEU A 52 -2.50 4.52 -3.54
C LEU A 52 -1.31 4.77 -4.47
N ASP A 53 -0.43 5.71 -4.13
CA ASP A 53 0.79 5.98 -4.90
C ASP A 53 1.66 4.72 -4.97
N ILE A 54 1.89 4.04 -3.85
CA ILE A 54 2.69 2.82 -3.82
C ILE A 54 2.06 1.68 -4.64
N VAL A 55 0.75 1.40 -4.47
CA VAL A 55 0.09 0.31 -5.22
C VAL A 55 -0.05 0.61 -6.71
N ASN A 56 -0.25 1.88 -7.08
CA ASN A 56 -0.33 2.31 -8.47
C ASN A 56 1.03 2.27 -9.16
N SER A 57 2.09 2.76 -8.50
CA SER A 57 3.48 2.62 -8.99
C SER A 57 3.87 1.15 -9.17
N TYR A 58 3.44 0.28 -8.25
CA TYR A 58 3.75 -1.15 -8.35
C TYR A 58 2.99 -1.83 -9.50
N SER A 59 1.78 -1.37 -9.83
CA SER A 59 0.91 -2.02 -10.83
C SER A 59 0.95 -1.35 -12.20
N ASN A 60 1.71 -0.27 -12.36
CA ASN A 60 1.88 0.45 -13.60
C ASN A 60 3.24 1.15 -13.62
N GLU A 61 4.18 0.61 -14.40
CA GLU A 61 5.52 1.18 -14.55
C GLU A 61 5.52 2.62 -15.10
N ASN A 62 4.46 3.01 -15.82
CA ASN A 62 4.30 4.37 -16.34
C ASN A 62 3.54 5.30 -15.37
N TYR A 63 3.22 4.85 -14.16
CA TYR A 63 2.56 5.69 -13.17
C TYR A 63 3.55 6.68 -12.58
N ILE A 64 3.34 7.96 -12.88
CA ILE A 64 4.07 9.06 -12.26
C ILE A 64 3.33 9.47 -11.00
N THR A 65 3.96 9.25 -9.86
CA THR A 65 3.47 9.66 -8.55
C THR A 65 3.46 11.17 -8.46
N ASP A 66 2.35 11.76 -8.02
CA ASP A 66 2.29 13.20 -7.73
C ASP A 66 2.77 13.50 -6.31
N VAL A 67 4.02 13.13 -6.05
CA VAL A 67 4.66 13.24 -4.72
C VAL A 67 4.74 14.69 -4.23
N GLN A 68 4.64 15.66 -5.14
CA GLN A 68 4.81 17.08 -4.82
C GLN A 68 3.53 17.73 -4.28
N HIS A 69 2.35 17.24 -4.67
CA HIS A 69 1.08 17.76 -4.16
C HIS A 69 0.59 17.03 -2.90
N ASN A 70 1.08 15.81 -2.66
CA ASN A 70 0.74 15.05 -1.48
C ASN A 70 1.70 15.38 -0.33
N ASN A 71 1.18 16.01 0.73
CA ASN A 71 1.94 16.39 1.92
C ASN A 71 2.30 15.13 2.76
N PHE A 72 3.22 14.32 2.25
CA PHE A 72 3.65 13.10 2.91
C PHE A 72 4.52 13.42 4.12
N SER A 73 4.20 12.79 5.25
CA SER A 73 5.11 12.79 6.38
C SER A 73 6.35 11.96 6.03
N ILE A 74 7.54 12.56 6.15
CA ILE A 74 8.83 11.86 6.05
C ILE A 74 8.85 10.62 6.95
N HIS A 75 8.22 10.72 8.12
CA HIS A 75 8.09 9.61 9.05
C HIS A 75 7.38 8.39 8.44
N SER A 76 6.31 8.62 7.67
CA SER A 76 5.56 7.55 6.99
C SER A 76 6.38 6.86 5.92
N ILE A 77 7.15 7.63 5.14
CA ILE A 77 8.05 7.10 4.10
C ILE A 77 9.13 6.22 4.75
N VAL A 78 9.84 6.76 5.75
CA VAL A 78 10.91 6.03 6.45
C VAL A 78 10.37 4.76 7.12
N ARG A 79 9.17 4.83 7.73
CA ARG A 79 8.52 3.67 8.34
C ARG A 79 8.23 2.59 7.30
N TYR A 80 7.68 2.95 6.14
CA TYR A 80 7.40 2.01 5.06
C TYR A 80 8.67 1.37 4.51
N LEU A 81 9.73 2.14 4.29
CA LEU A 81 11.02 1.62 3.82
C LEU A 81 11.62 0.61 4.81
N ARG A 82 11.60 0.92 6.12
CA ARG A 82 12.08 -0.01 7.17
C ARG A 82 11.26 -1.31 7.21
N LYS A 83 9.94 -1.23 7.09
CA LYS A 83 9.06 -2.41 7.00
C LYS A 83 9.32 -3.23 5.74
N THR A 84 9.60 -2.56 4.63
CA THR A 84 9.97 -3.21 3.36
C THR A 84 11.29 -3.95 3.48
N HIS A 85 12.33 -3.31 4.00
CA HIS A 85 13.61 -3.95 4.25
C HIS A 85 13.45 -5.20 5.13
N LYS A 86 12.74 -5.08 6.27
CA LYS A 86 12.48 -6.22 7.16
C LYS A 86 11.72 -7.35 6.46
N PHE A 87 10.73 -7.04 5.64
CA PHE A 87 10.00 -8.06 4.87
C PHE A 87 10.94 -8.86 3.95
N TYR A 88 11.83 -8.19 3.21
CA TYR A 88 12.76 -8.89 2.33
C TYR A 88 13.75 -9.77 3.09
N VAL A 89 14.35 -9.22 4.15
CA VAL A 89 15.32 -9.94 4.99
C VAL A 89 14.67 -11.16 5.68
N ASP A 90 13.49 -10.99 6.28
CA ASP A 90 12.93 -12.04 7.12
C ASP A 90 12.09 -13.08 6.34
N GLN A 91 11.54 -12.72 5.18
CA GLN A 91 10.55 -13.56 4.48
C GLN A 91 11.00 -14.05 3.10
N ILE A 92 11.76 -13.24 2.36
CA ILE A 92 12.14 -13.57 0.97
C ILE A 92 13.54 -14.15 0.89
N VAL A 93 14.48 -13.59 1.66
CA VAL A 93 15.86 -14.06 1.76
C VAL A 93 16.18 -14.41 3.22
N PRO A 94 15.40 -15.30 3.86
CA PRO A 94 15.77 -15.77 5.19
C PRO A 94 17.14 -16.46 5.08
N GLU A 95 18.09 -16.04 5.90
CA GLU A 95 19.39 -16.72 6.05
C GLU A 95 19.22 -18.19 6.48
#